data_AF-A0A1W9U271-F1
#
_entry.id   AF-A0A1W9U271-F1
#
_cell.length_a   1.000
_cell.length_b   1.000
_cell.length_c   1.000
_cell.angle_alpha   90.00
_cell.angle_beta   90.00
_cell.angle_gamma   90.00
#
_symmetry.space_group_name_H-M   'P 1'
#
loop_
_entity.id
_entity.type
_entity.pdbx_description
1 polymer ?
#
loop_
_entity_poly.entity_id
_entity_poly.type
_entity_poly.pdbx_seq_one_letter_code
_entity_poly.pdbx_strand_id
1 'polypeptide(L)'
;MIDILKANFDVLEGDGDAEIRAKVKRGLKTLGLDEVLTLPYFLELLSVKDSGIDKIPMSPEAKKDRIMEALKQIVLKGSEIRLLILAYEDLHWADKTSEDILKYILESIPGARVLMLFTYRPEFVHTWGGKSYHNQVTLNRLSNRESLAMVFHLLGTENVDRDLEELILEKTEGVPFFIEEFVASLRELISPVALKRLRTTLRERHISAIDLHL
;
A
#
# COMPACT_ATOMS: atom_id res chain seq x y z
N MET A 1 -0.18 -7.96 6.69
CA MET A 1 -1.02 -8.49 7.81
C MET A 1 -0.48 -8.11 9.18
N ILE A 2 0.79 -8.41 9.49
CA ILE A 2 1.40 -8.08 10.79
C ILE A 2 1.37 -6.58 11.07
N ASP A 3 1.65 -5.73 10.07
CA ASP A 3 1.64 -4.27 10.28
C ASP A 3 0.26 -3.72 10.59
N ILE A 4 -0.80 -4.28 10.00
CA ILE A 4 -2.20 -3.96 10.32
C ILE A 4 -2.48 -4.33 11.79
N LEU A 5 -2.01 -5.50 12.22
CA LEU A 5 -2.17 -5.95 13.60
C LEU A 5 -1.43 -5.04 14.58
N LYS A 6 -0.19 -4.65 14.25
CA LYS A 6 0.61 -3.71 15.04
C LYS A 6 -0.09 -2.37 15.16
N ALA A 7 -0.51 -1.78 14.04
CA ALA A 7 -1.23 -0.52 14.03
C ALA A 7 -2.54 -0.58 14.85
N ASN A 8 -3.29 -1.69 14.76
CA ASN A 8 -4.54 -1.83 15.51
C ASN A 8 -4.34 -1.96 17.04
N PHE A 9 -3.18 -2.46 17.47
CA PHE A 9 -2.82 -2.56 18.88
C PHE A 9 -1.88 -1.45 19.37
N ASP A 10 -1.58 -0.45 18.52
CA ASP A 10 -0.64 0.63 18.82
C ASP A 10 0.78 0.09 19.17
N VAL A 11 1.18 -1.02 18.54
CA VAL A 11 2.52 -1.60 18.69
C VAL A 11 3.49 -0.85 17.81
N LEU A 12 4.51 -0.27 18.44
CA LEU A 12 5.51 0.59 17.80
C LEU A 12 6.80 -0.18 17.53
N GLU A 13 7.58 0.35 16.60
CA GLU A 13 8.93 -0.14 16.35
C GLU A 13 9.81 0.17 17.58
N GLY A 14 10.36 -0.88 18.20
CA GLY A 14 11.15 -0.78 19.44
C GLY A 14 10.42 -1.16 20.72
N ASP A 15 9.10 -1.42 20.68
CA ASP A 15 8.38 -1.96 21.85
C ASP A 15 8.99 -3.29 22.30
N GLY A 16 9.20 -3.45 23.61
CA GLY A 16 9.63 -4.72 24.19
C GLY A 16 8.48 -5.73 24.32
N ASP A 17 8.81 -7.02 24.44
CA ASP A 17 7.83 -8.12 24.58
C ASP A 17 6.75 -7.88 25.65
N ALA A 18 7.13 -7.28 26.79
CA ALA A 18 6.21 -6.96 27.87
C ALA A 18 5.23 -5.82 27.50
N GLU A 19 5.71 -4.83 26.74
CA GLU A 19 4.91 -3.69 26.28
C GLU A 19 3.93 -4.13 25.20
N ILE A 20 4.40 -4.92 24.22
CA ILE A 20 3.55 -5.53 23.19
C ILE A 20 2.46 -6.35 23.86
N ARG A 21 2.80 -7.20 24.84
CA ARG A 21 1.82 -7.99 25.57
C ARG A 21 0.78 -7.13 26.27
N ALA A 22 1.19 -6.06 26.95
CA ALA A 22 0.27 -5.16 27.62
C ALA A 22 -0.66 -4.44 26.63
N LYS A 23 -0.13 -4.00 25.48
CA LYS A 23 -0.87 -3.36 24.38
C LYS A 23 -1.93 -4.30 23.79
N VAL A 24 -1.54 -5.53 23.44
CA VAL A 24 -2.46 -6.54 22.91
C VAL A 24 -3.57 -6.85 23.91
N LYS A 25 -3.25 -7.10 25.20
CA LYS A 25 -4.26 -7.34 26.24
C LYS A 25 -5.29 -6.21 26.33
N ARG A 26 -4.83 -4.95 26.34
CA ARG A 26 -5.73 -3.79 26.35
C ARG A 26 -6.63 -3.74 25.12
N GLY A 27 -6.08 -4.00 23.94
CA GLY A 27 -6.85 -4.02 22.70
C GLY A 27 -7.91 -5.13 22.69
N LEU A 28 -7.56 -6.34 23.13
CA LEU A 28 -8.51 -7.46 23.23
C LEU A 28 -9.66 -7.15 24.17
N LYS A 29 -9.37 -6.53 25.32
CA LYS A 29 -10.40 -6.08 26.26
C LYS A 29 -11.34 -5.05 25.63
N THR A 30 -10.80 -4.09 24.89
CA THR A 30 -11.60 -3.08 24.17
C THR A 30 -12.50 -3.71 23.12
N LEU A 31 -12.03 -4.77 22.45
CA LEU A 31 -12.79 -5.52 21.45
C LEU A 31 -13.78 -6.53 22.05
N GLY A 32 -13.79 -6.71 23.38
CA GLY A 32 -14.61 -7.72 24.05
C GLY A 32 -14.22 -9.15 23.70
N LEU A 33 -12.96 -9.38 23.31
CA LEU A 33 -12.44 -10.72 22.98
C LEU A 33 -11.90 -11.40 24.24
N ASP A 34 -12.12 -12.71 24.32
CA ASP A 34 -11.60 -13.52 25.42
C ASP A 34 -10.07 -13.57 25.37
N GLU A 35 -9.43 -12.97 26.38
CA GLU A 35 -7.97 -12.87 26.46
C GLU A 35 -7.31 -14.27 26.48
N VAL A 36 -7.87 -15.23 27.23
CA VAL A 36 -7.29 -16.57 27.40
C VAL A 36 -7.30 -17.32 26.07
N LEU A 37 -8.38 -17.18 25.31
CA LEU A 37 -8.56 -17.88 24.04
C LEU A 37 -7.87 -17.21 22.85
N THR A 38 -7.45 -15.96 22.95
CA THR A 38 -6.97 -15.20 21.79
C THR A 38 -5.56 -14.63 21.93
N LEU A 39 -5.13 -14.27 23.15
CA LEU A 39 -3.85 -13.63 23.40
C LEU A 39 -2.65 -14.44 22.87
N PRO A 40 -2.51 -15.76 23.10
CA PRO A 40 -1.34 -16.50 22.67
C PRO A 40 -1.11 -16.45 21.16
N TYR A 41 -2.18 -16.43 20.37
CA TYR A 41 -2.14 -16.39 18.90
C TYR A 41 -1.67 -15.04 18.37
N PHE A 42 -2.06 -13.94 19.00
CA PHE A 42 -1.58 -12.61 18.62
C PHE A 42 -0.14 -12.36 19.04
N LEU A 43 0.26 -12.85 20.21
CA LEU A 43 1.64 -12.76 20.66
C LEU A 43 2.57 -13.56 19.75
N GLU A 44 2.13 -14.73 19.28
CA GLU A 44 2.86 -15.52 18.30
C GLU A 44 3.05 -14.76 16.98
N LEU A 45 1.98 -14.18 16.42
CA LEU A 45 2.03 -13.39 15.19
C LEU A 45 2.95 -12.16 15.30
N LEU A 46 3.03 -11.57 16.49
CA LEU A 46 3.89 -10.43 16.78
C LEU A 46 5.30 -10.84 17.21
N SER A 47 5.62 -12.15 17.16
CA SER A 47 6.93 -12.72 17.52
C SER A 47 7.37 -12.40 18.95
N VAL A 48 6.41 -12.24 19.87
CA VAL A 48 6.66 -11.99 21.28
C VAL A 48 7.17 -13.26 21.95
N LYS A 49 8.30 -13.18 22.66
CA LYS A 49 8.83 -14.32 23.42
C LYS A 49 7.84 -14.79 24.47
N ASP A 50 7.82 -16.10 24.70
CA ASP A 50 6.88 -16.75 25.62
C ASP A 50 5.43 -16.38 25.31
N SER A 51 5.03 -16.43 24.03
CA SER A 51 3.64 -16.21 23.59
C SER A 51 2.64 -17.10 24.37
N GLY A 52 3.11 -18.23 24.88
CA GLY A 52 2.34 -19.22 25.63
C GLY A 52 1.68 -20.25 24.71
N ILE A 53 1.84 -20.10 23.40
CA ILE A 53 1.22 -20.98 22.41
C ILE A 53 1.80 -22.39 22.46
N ASP A 54 3.10 -22.54 22.76
CA ASP A 54 3.77 -23.84 22.84
C ASP A 54 3.28 -24.70 24.01
N LYS A 55 2.60 -24.07 24.98
CA LYS A 55 1.98 -24.77 26.13
C LYS A 55 0.59 -25.31 25.79
N ILE A 56 0.04 -24.97 24.62
CA ILE A 56 -1.28 -25.42 24.16
C ILE A 56 -1.07 -26.62 23.25
N PRO A 57 -1.41 -27.86 23.70
CA PRO A 57 -1.20 -29.05 22.89
C PRO A 57 -2.15 -29.02 21.68
N MET A 58 -1.61 -28.79 20.49
CA MET A 58 -2.36 -28.77 19.24
C MET A 58 -1.48 -29.07 18.04
N SER A 59 -2.09 -29.54 16.94
CA SER A 59 -1.37 -29.73 15.68
C SER A 59 -1.02 -28.37 15.04
N PRO A 60 -0.02 -28.31 14.16
CA PRO A 60 0.30 -27.10 13.40
C PRO A 60 -0.89 -26.54 12.62
N GLU A 61 -1.73 -27.41 12.07
CA GLU A 61 -2.94 -27.04 11.32
C GLU A 61 -3.96 -26.37 12.25
N ALA A 62 -4.23 -26.98 13.41
CA ALA A 62 -5.11 -26.39 14.41
C ALA A 62 -4.58 -25.03 14.92
N LYS A 63 -3.26 -24.87 15.05
CA LYS A 63 -2.63 -23.59 15.41
C LYS A 63 -2.88 -22.54 14.32
N LYS A 64 -2.69 -22.89 13.04
CA LYS A 64 -2.99 -22.01 11.90
C LYS A 64 -4.46 -21.58 11.91
N ASP A 65 -5.40 -22.51 12.07
CA ASP A 65 -6.83 -22.22 12.07
C ASP A 65 -7.23 -21.26 13.20
N ARG A 66 -6.63 -21.42 14.39
CA ARG A 66 -6.88 -20.50 15.51
C ARG A 66 -6.33 -19.10 15.27
N ILE A 67 -5.17 -18.99 14.63
CA ILE A 67 -4.61 -17.70 14.22
C ILE A 67 -5.54 -17.02 13.20
N MET A 68 -6.02 -17.77 12.20
CA MET A 68 -6.97 -17.26 11.20
C MET A 68 -8.27 -16.78 11.84
N GLU A 69 -8.84 -17.57 12.77
CA GLU A 69 -10.02 -17.21 13.54
C GLU A 69 -9.79 -15.93 14.35
N ALA A 70 -8.65 -15.84 15.06
CA ALA A 70 -8.33 -14.68 15.88
C ALA A 70 -8.23 -13.40 15.02
N LEU A 71 -7.54 -13.45 13.89
CA LEU A 71 -7.45 -12.33 12.94
C LEU A 71 -8.83 -11.89 12.44
N LYS A 72 -9.69 -12.84 12.05
CA LYS A 72 -11.07 -12.55 11.65
C LYS A 72 -11.84 -11.85 12.79
N GLN A 73 -11.74 -12.34 14.02
CA GLN A 73 -12.44 -11.76 15.16
C GLN A 73 -12.02 -10.31 15.45
N ILE A 74 -10.75 -9.95 15.28
CA ILE A 74 -10.31 -8.56 15.37
C ILE A 74 -11.02 -7.68 14.36
N VAL A 75 -11.12 -8.12 13.10
CA VAL A 75 -11.76 -7.35 12.03
C VAL A 75 -13.25 -7.17 12.34
N LEU A 76 -13.95 -8.25 12.70
CA LEU A 76 -15.38 -8.19 13.00
C LEU A 76 -15.69 -7.34 14.24
N LYS A 77 -14.99 -7.56 15.35
CA LYS A 77 -15.18 -6.77 16.57
C LYS A 77 -14.74 -5.32 16.42
N GLY A 78 -13.66 -5.06 15.68
CA GLY A 78 -13.27 -3.70 15.35
C GLY A 78 -14.36 -2.97 14.55
N SER A 79 -15.03 -3.69 13.65
CA SER A 79 -16.14 -3.16 12.85
C SER A 79 -17.39 -2.84 13.67
N GLU A 80 -17.58 -3.47 14.85
CA GLU A 80 -18.65 -3.15 15.81
C GLU A 80 -18.39 -1.83 16.56
N ILE A 81 -17.14 -1.35 16.56
CA ILE A 81 -16.75 -0.09 17.21
C ILE A 81 -16.70 1.06 16.19
N ARG A 82 -16.09 0.83 15.02
CA ARG A 82 -15.87 1.85 13.99
C ARG A 82 -15.88 1.26 12.59
N LEU A 83 -16.01 2.09 11.56
CA LEU A 83 -15.76 1.67 10.18
C LEU A 83 -14.29 1.29 10.01
N LEU A 84 -14.03 0.13 9.42
CA LEU A 84 -12.67 -0.32 9.08
C LEU A 84 -12.45 -0.27 7.58
N ILE A 85 -11.36 0.38 7.15
CA ILE A 85 -10.85 0.32 5.78
C ILE A 85 -9.51 -0.41 5.86
N LEU A 86 -9.43 -1.58 5.22
CA LEU A 86 -8.24 -2.42 5.20
C LEU A 86 -7.70 -2.45 3.77
N ALA A 87 -6.58 -1.76 3.53
CA ALA A 87 -5.91 -1.76 2.23
C ALA A 87 -4.79 -2.79 2.21
N TYR A 88 -4.80 -3.63 1.18
CA TYR A 88 -3.79 -4.64 0.91
C TYR A 88 -3.23 -4.38 -0.47
N GLU A 89 -1.95 -4.01 -0.49
CA GLU A 89 -1.27 -3.67 -1.73
C GLU A 89 -0.51 -4.87 -2.28
N ASP A 90 -0.37 -4.89 -3.61
CA ASP A 90 0.45 -5.85 -4.35
C ASP A 90 0.16 -7.32 -4.04
N LEU A 91 -1.13 -7.72 -4.05
CA LEU A 91 -1.51 -9.11 -3.73
C LEU A 91 -0.84 -10.16 -4.64
N HIS A 92 -0.40 -9.78 -5.83
CA HIS A 92 0.35 -10.64 -6.74
C HIS A 92 1.69 -11.13 -6.17
N TRP A 93 2.16 -10.55 -5.06
CA TRP A 93 3.33 -11.00 -4.29
C TRP A 93 2.97 -11.74 -3.00
N ALA A 94 1.68 -11.84 -2.66
CA ALA A 94 1.25 -12.52 -1.45
C ALA A 94 1.55 -14.03 -1.55
N ASP A 95 2.00 -14.61 -0.44
CA ASP A 95 2.07 -16.07 -0.34
C ASP A 95 0.67 -16.68 -0.20
N LYS A 96 0.59 -17.98 -0.43
CA LYS A 96 -0.69 -18.70 -0.43
C LYS A 96 -1.41 -18.64 0.92
N THR A 97 -0.67 -18.64 2.03
CA THR A 97 -1.25 -18.59 3.38
C THR A 97 -1.88 -17.23 3.65
N SER A 98 -1.23 -16.16 3.22
CA SER A 98 -1.74 -14.79 3.31
C SER A 98 -3.02 -14.64 2.49
N GLU A 99 -3.06 -15.14 1.25
CA GLU A 99 -4.28 -15.16 0.45
C GLU A 99 -5.44 -15.90 1.13
N ASP A 100 -5.16 -17.08 1.71
CA ASP A 100 -6.19 -17.89 2.37
C ASP A 100 -6.75 -17.17 3.61
N ILE A 101 -5.91 -16.45 4.37
CA ILE A 101 -6.34 -15.58 5.47
C ILE A 101 -7.24 -14.45 4.96
N LEU A 102 -6.83 -13.75 3.90
CA LEU A 102 -7.60 -12.65 3.33
C LEU A 102 -8.97 -13.13 2.83
N LYS A 103 -8.99 -14.27 2.14
CA LYS A 103 -10.23 -14.91 1.69
C LYS A 103 -11.13 -15.26 2.88
N TYR A 104 -10.56 -15.86 3.92
CA TYR A 104 -11.31 -16.26 5.11
C TYR A 104 -11.97 -15.06 5.81
N ILE A 105 -11.24 -13.94 5.92
CA ILE A 105 -11.78 -12.69 6.46
C ILE A 105 -12.84 -12.11 5.52
N LEU A 106 -12.57 -12.04 4.21
CA LEU A 106 -13.48 -11.51 3.19
C LEU A 106 -14.82 -12.27 3.17
N GLU A 107 -14.83 -13.57 3.39
CA GLU A 107 -16.07 -14.36 3.44
C GLU A 107 -16.93 -14.04 4.68
N SER A 108 -16.35 -13.38 5.68
CA SER A 108 -16.98 -13.07 6.96
C SER A 108 -17.45 -11.61 7.07
N ILE A 109 -17.06 -10.71 6.15
CA ILE A 109 -17.45 -9.29 6.22
C ILE A 109 -18.89 -8.94 5.81
N PRO A 110 -19.68 -9.77 5.10
CA PRO A 110 -21.07 -9.39 4.78
C PRO A 110 -21.86 -9.00 6.04
N GLY A 111 -22.41 -7.78 6.04
CA GLY A 111 -23.14 -7.22 7.20
C GLY A 111 -22.25 -6.50 8.23
N ALA A 112 -20.93 -6.56 8.10
CA ALA A 112 -19.98 -5.82 8.93
C ALA A 112 -19.63 -4.44 8.34
N ARG A 113 -19.19 -3.50 9.19
CA ARG A 113 -18.71 -2.17 8.75
C ARG A 113 -17.24 -2.24 8.34
N VAL A 114 -16.96 -3.00 7.28
CA VAL A 114 -15.62 -3.26 6.77
C VAL A 114 -15.58 -3.04 5.26
N LEU A 115 -14.61 -2.27 4.79
CA LEU A 115 -14.22 -2.17 3.39
C LEU A 115 -12.80 -2.75 3.25
N MET A 116 -12.65 -3.80 2.43
CA MET A 116 -11.36 -4.33 2.06
C MET A 116 -10.99 -3.83 0.67
N LEU A 117 -9.84 -3.19 0.54
CA LEU A 117 -9.28 -2.72 -0.72
C LEU A 117 -8.08 -3.60 -1.06
N PHE A 118 -8.02 -4.03 -2.31
CA PHE A 118 -6.97 -4.89 -2.81
C PHE A 118 -6.39 -4.28 -4.08
N THR A 119 -5.07 -4.14 -4.15
CA THR A 119 -4.38 -3.80 -5.40
C THR A 119 -3.58 -4.99 -5.89
N TYR A 120 -3.60 -5.23 -7.19
CA TYR A 120 -2.93 -6.36 -7.81
C TYR A 120 -2.77 -6.12 -9.31
N ARG A 121 -1.83 -6.85 -9.92
CA ARG A 121 -1.66 -6.83 -11.36
C ARG A 121 -2.78 -7.61 -12.06
N PRO A 122 -3.16 -7.25 -13.29
CA PRO A 122 -4.26 -7.90 -14.02
C PRO A 122 -4.10 -9.42 -14.19
N GLU A 123 -2.88 -9.94 -14.15
CA GLU A 123 -2.61 -11.37 -14.32
C GLU A 123 -2.86 -12.19 -13.04
N PHE A 124 -3.05 -11.52 -11.90
CA PHE A 124 -3.34 -12.18 -10.64
C PHE A 124 -4.77 -12.74 -10.61
N VAL A 125 -4.89 -14.05 -10.38
CA VAL A 125 -6.17 -14.74 -10.34
C VAL A 125 -6.58 -15.00 -8.89
N HIS A 126 -7.61 -14.28 -8.42
CA HIS A 126 -8.19 -14.50 -7.10
C HIS A 126 -9.48 -15.33 -7.14
N THR A 127 -9.83 -15.98 -6.03
CA THR A 127 -10.98 -16.89 -5.97
C THR A 127 -12.29 -16.25 -5.49
N TRP A 128 -12.33 -14.93 -5.29
CA TRP A 128 -13.49 -14.21 -4.73
C TRP A 128 -14.21 -13.26 -5.71
N GLY A 129 -13.88 -13.30 -7.01
CA GLY A 129 -14.41 -12.35 -8.00
C GLY A 129 -15.92 -12.41 -8.23
N GLY A 130 -16.57 -13.53 -7.91
CA GLY A 130 -18.00 -13.74 -8.11
C GLY A 130 -18.91 -13.40 -6.91
N LYS A 131 -18.38 -12.82 -5.83
CA LYS A 131 -19.19 -12.46 -4.65
C LYS A 131 -20.00 -11.19 -4.96
N SER A 132 -21.26 -11.11 -4.52
CA SER A 132 -22.14 -9.95 -4.76
C SER A 132 -21.66 -8.65 -4.11
N TYR A 133 -20.79 -8.74 -3.11
CA TYR A 133 -20.18 -7.63 -2.39
C TYR A 133 -18.75 -7.32 -2.87
N HIS A 134 -18.34 -7.84 -4.02
CA HIS A 134 -17.06 -7.57 -4.65
C HIS A 134 -17.25 -6.61 -5.84
N ASN A 135 -16.42 -5.57 -5.89
CA ASN A 135 -16.35 -4.65 -7.03
C ASN A 135 -14.90 -4.56 -7.48
N GLN A 136 -14.68 -4.63 -8.80
CA GLN A 136 -13.36 -4.52 -9.40
C GLN A 136 -13.27 -3.24 -10.23
N VAL A 137 -12.22 -2.46 -10.00
CA VAL A 137 -11.91 -1.26 -10.79
C VAL A 137 -10.61 -1.55 -11.54
N THR A 138 -10.71 -1.64 -12.86
CA THR A 138 -9.53 -1.78 -13.72
C THR A 138 -8.95 -0.40 -14.01
N LEU A 139 -7.71 -0.17 -13.57
CA LEU A 139 -6.97 1.05 -13.89
C LEU A 139 -6.25 0.87 -15.22
N ASN A 140 -6.78 1.48 -16.27
CA ASN A 140 -6.15 1.49 -17.58
C ASN A 140 -5.07 2.58 -17.66
N ARG A 141 -4.20 2.46 -18.67
CA ARG A 141 -3.33 3.57 -19.06
C ARG A 141 -4.18 4.81 -19.38
N LEU A 142 -3.65 5.97 -19.05
CA LEU A 142 -4.26 7.26 -19.39
C LEU A 142 -4.31 7.42 -20.91
N SER A 143 -5.43 7.92 -21.41
CA SER A 143 -5.52 8.40 -22.80
C SER A 143 -4.57 9.57 -23.02
N ASN A 144 -4.20 9.86 -24.28
CA ASN A 144 -3.33 11.02 -24.59
C ASN A 144 -3.84 12.32 -23.98
N ARG A 145 -5.17 12.54 -23.98
CA ARG A 145 -5.78 13.72 -23.38
C ARG A 145 -5.60 13.77 -21.86
N GLU A 146 -5.77 12.64 -21.18
CA GLU A 146 -5.58 12.55 -19.73
C GLU A 146 -4.11 12.67 -19.34
N SER A 147 -3.21 12.09 -20.14
CA SER A 147 -1.76 12.22 -19.97
C SER A 147 -1.33 13.69 -20.06
N LEU A 148 -1.76 14.42 -21.09
CA LEU A 148 -1.46 15.85 -21.23
C LEU A 148 -2.09 16.67 -20.11
N ALA A 149 -3.32 16.35 -19.69
CA ALA A 149 -3.94 17.02 -18.54
C ALA A 149 -3.11 16.85 -17.25
N MET A 150 -2.57 15.65 -17.03
CA MET A 150 -1.66 15.39 -15.91
C MET A 150 -0.35 16.17 -16.05
N VAL A 151 0.24 16.23 -17.25
CA VAL A 151 1.45 17.03 -17.53
C VAL A 151 1.24 18.50 -17.22
N PHE A 152 0.16 19.10 -17.73
CA PHE A 152 -0.17 20.50 -17.51
C PHE A 152 -0.34 20.82 -16.02
N HIS A 153 -1.06 19.94 -15.31
CA HIS A 153 -1.21 20.05 -13.86
C HIS A 153 0.14 19.97 -13.14
N LEU A 154 0.96 18.98 -13.49
CA LEU A 154 2.27 18.77 -12.87
C LEU A 154 3.21 19.94 -13.14
N LEU A 155 3.25 20.48 -14.36
CA LEU A 155 4.10 21.60 -14.75
C LEU A 155 3.60 22.94 -14.21
N GLY A 156 2.29 23.09 -13.98
CA GLY A 156 1.67 24.35 -13.60
C GLY A 156 1.50 25.31 -14.79
N THR A 157 1.38 24.78 -16.00
CA THR A 157 1.17 25.54 -17.25
C THR A 157 0.10 24.87 -18.08
N GLU A 158 -0.66 25.66 -18.84
CA GLU A 158 -1.62 25.16 -19.83
C GLU A 158 -1.03 25.06 -21.23
N ASN A 159 0.26 25.39 -21.39
CA ASN A 159 0.92 25.44 -22.68
C ASN A 159 2.32 24.82 -22.60
N VAL A 160 2.58 23.84 -23.45
CA VAL A 160 3.91 23.30 -23.77
C VAL A 160 4.04 23.21 -25.29
N ASP A 161 5.27 23.25 -25.78
CA ASP A 161 5.53 23.09 -27.21
C ASP A 161 5.01 21.73 -27.71
N ARG A 162 4.46 21.71 -28.92
CA ARG A 162 3.85 20.51 -29.50
C ARG A 162 4.84 19.35 -29.64
N ASP A 163 6.10 19.63 -29.96
CA ASP A 163 7.12 18.58 -30.08
C ASP A 163 7.38 17.93 -28.70
N LEU A 164 7.27 18.71 -27.63
CA LEU A 164 7.38 18.21 -26.27
C LEU A 164 6.15 17.39 -25.86
N GLU A 165 4.94 17.81 -26.24
CA GLU A 165 3.72 17.01 -26.02
C GLU A 165 3.83 15.63 -26.70
N GLU A 166 4.22 15.60 -27.98
CA GLU A 166 4.39 14.38 -28.75
C GLU A 166 5.46 13.47 -28.12
N LEU A 167 6.60 14.05 -27.70
CA LEU A 167 7.66 13.32 -27.01
C LEU A 167 7.18 12.73 -25.67
N ILE A 168 6.44 13.50 -24.86
CA ILE A 168 5.92 13.01 -23.58
C ILE A 168 4.96 11.84 -23.81
N LEU A 169 4.03 11.97 -24.76
CA LEU A 169 3.08 10.91 -25.07
C LEU A 169 3.79 9.63 -25.55
N GLU A 170 4.80 9.77 -26.40
CA GLU A 170 5.61 8.65 -26.88
C GLU A 170 6.38 7.96 -25.74
N LYS A 171 7.02 8.72 -24.84
CA LYS A 171 7.90 8.14 -23.80
C LYS A 171 7.16 7.61 -22.58
N THR A 172 6.00 8.17 -22.27
CA THR A 172 5.26 7.80 -21.05
C THR A 172 4.19 6.77 -21.32
N GLU A 173 3.71 6.69 -22.56
CA GLU A 173 2.69 5.74 -23.03
C GLU A 173 1.45 5.66 -22.09
N GLY A 174 1.07 6.80 -21.49
CA GLY A 174 -0.07 6.91 -20.59
C GLY A 174 0.12 6.27 -19.21
N VAL A 175 1.34 5.93 -18.81
CA VAL A 175 1.64 5.43 -17.46
C VAL A 175 1.89 6.63 -16.53
N PRO A 176 1.02 6.88 -15.52
CA PRO A 176 1.13 8.06 -14.65
C PRO A 176 2.51 8.26 -14.03
N PHE A 177 3.12 7.18 -13.53
CA PHE A 177 4.47 7.23 -12.95
C PHE A 177 5.52 7.73 -13.96
N PHE A 178 5.48 7.29 -15.21
CA PHE A 178 6.43 7.77 -16.22
C PHE A 178 6.18 9.23 -16.59
N ILE A 179 4.93 9.70 -16.55
CA ILE A 179 4.60 11.11 -16.74
C ILE A 179 5.24 11.95 -15.63
N GLU A 180 5.08 11.53 -14.37
CA GLU A 180 5.67 12.22 -13.22
C GLU A 180 7.21 12.30 -13.32
N GLU A 181 7.86 11.17 -13.57
CA GLU A 181 9.32 11.10 -13.68
C GLU A 181 9.86 11.91 -14.85
N PHE A 182 9.16 11.90 -16.00
CA PHE A 182 9.54 12.70 -17.16
C PHE A 182 9.44 14.20 -16.85
N VAL A 183 8.33 14.63 -16.25
CA VAL A 183 8.13 16.04 -15.85
C VAL A 183 9.14 16.46 -14.77
N ALA A 184 9.44 15.60 -13.80
CA ALA A 184 10.45 15.85 -12.78
C ALA A 184 11.84 16.06 -13.42
N SER A 185 12.20 15.21 -14.39
CA SER A 185 13.47 15.32 -15.13
C SER A 185 13.56 16.63 -15.93
N LEU A 186 12.48 17.05 -16.59
CA LEU A 186 12.42 18.35 -17.28
C LEU A 186 12.65 19.53 -16.32
N ARG A 187 11.99 19.49 -15.15
CA ARG A 187 12.15 20.53 -14.12
C ARG A 187 13.57 20.62 -13.60
N GLU A 188 14.23 19.48 -13.44
CA GLU A 188 15.64 19.44 -13.02
C GLU A 188 16.54 20.12 -14.05
N LEU A 189 16.35 19.81 -15.34
CA LEU A 189 17.11 20.42 -16.45
C LEU A 189 16.91 21.93 -16.56
N ILE A 190 15.69 22.41 -16.32
CA ILE A 190 15.32 23.84 -16.39
C ILE A 190 15.59 24.56 -15.06
N SER A 191 15.99 23.83 -14.00
CA SER A 191 16.23 24.44 -12.70
C SER A 191 17.32 25.52 -12.79
N PRO A 192 17.20 26.63 -12.03
CA PRO A 192 18.21 27.68 -12.00
C PRO A 192 19.60 27.15 -11.64
N VAL A 193 19.66 26.06 -10.88
CA VAL A 193 20.90 25.38 -10.49
C VAL A 193 21.52 24.64 -11.68
N ALA A 194 20.72 23.89 -12.45
CA ALA A 194 21.19 23.22 -13.66
C ALA A 194 21.60 24.23 -14.74
N LEU A 195 20.80 25.28 -14.97
CA LEU A 195 21.13 26.38 -15.88
C LEU A 195 22.40 27.14 -15.45
N LYS A 196 22.60 27.35 -14.14
CA LYS A 196 23.83 27.96 -13.61
C LYS A 196 25.04 27.03 -13.78
N ARG A 197 24.89 25.72 -13.59
CA ARG A 197 25.95 24.73 -13.87
C ARG A 197 26.29 24.71 -15.35
N LEU A 198 25.30 24.67 -16.25
CA LEU A 198 25.51 24.68 -17.69
C LEU A 198 26.23 25.96 -18.15
N ARG A 199 25.82 27.13 -17.65
CA ARG A 199 26.51 28.41 -17.89
C ARG A 199 27.94 28.42 -17.35
N THR A 200 28.20 27.80 -16.19
CA THR A 200 29.54 27.73 -15.61
C THR A 200 30.46 26.82 -16.45
N THR A 201 29.99 25.65 -16.85
CA THR A 201 30.72 24.71 -17.71
C THR A 201 31.00 25.28 -19.10
N LEU A 202 30.07 26.03 -19.68
CA LEU A 202 30.28 26.71 -20.97
C LEU A 202 31.29 27.87 -20.87
N ARG A 203 31.31 28.58 -19.73
CA ARG A 203 32.25 29.67 -19.45
C ARG A 203 33.68 29.18 -19.22
N GLU A 204 33.86 28.00 -18.62
CA GLU A 204 35.16 27.37 -18.42
C GLU A 204 35.77 26.79 -19.72
N ARG A 205 34.94 26.54 -20.74
CA ARG A 205 35.36 25.92 -22.01
C ARG A 205 35.59 26.89 -23.18
N HIS A 206 35.52 28.21 -22.98
CA HIS A 206 35.67 29.21 -24.07
C HIS A 206 34.77 28.93 -25.29
N ILE A 207 33.54 28.44 -25.08
CA ILE A 207 32.55 28.32 -26.15
C ILE A 207 31.64 29.54 -26.04
N SER A 208 31.88 30.52 -26.91
CA SER A 208 31.05 31.71 -27.06
C SER A 208 29.61 31.31 -27.35
N ALA A 209 28.69 31.81 -26.53
CA ALA A 209 27.26 31.58 -26.64
C ALA A 209 26.76 31.90 -28.06
N ILE A 210 26.09 30.94 -28.70
CA ILE A 210 25.10 31.26 -29.72
C ILE A 210 23.84 31.63 -28.95
N ASP A 211 23.40 32.87 -29.14
CA ASP A 211 22.15 33.40 -28.63
C ASP A 211 20.98 32.44 -28.92
N LEU A 212 20.32 31.96 -27.87
CA LEU A 212 18.94 31.52 -27.94
C LEU A 212 18.10 32.50 -27.11
N HIS A 213 17.64 33.54 -27.80
CA HIS A 213 16.31 34.08 -27.55
C HIS A 213 15.31 33.15 -28.21
N LEU A 214 14.61 32.35 -27.41
CA LEU A 214 13.19 32.01 -27.51
C LEU A 214 12.74 31.60 -26.10
#